data_AF-A0A1V6J9V2-F1
#
_entry.id   AF-A0A1V6J9V2-F1
#
_cell.length_a   1.000
_cell.length_b   1.000
_cell.length_c   1.000
_cell.angle_alpha   90.00
_cell.angle_beta   90.00
_cell.angle_gamma   90.00
#
_symmetry.space_group_name_H-M   'P 1'
#
loop_
_entity.id
_entity.type
_entity.pdbx_description
1 polymer ?
#
loop_
_entity_poly.entity_id
_entity_poly.type
_entity_poly.pdbx_seq_one_letter_code
_entity_poly.pdbx_strand_id
1 'polypeptide(L)'
;MRRWLFGLLVLWVARAWAAQTIVSFATNFTAPGQFINDRPLADGPAFFGNTFTDWGGGFTSWAGFAFSTVSNTTDGSFGNQYAAAAPHSNAYAVAYDDPWNPPPVIAFDIPIHPRSVQINNTTYAALTIRNGSGFSRPFTDGDYFVLTLTARDLENRIVATTNHYLADFRDGKSFIQTNWTTLDLSWMPPSVATLAGTLETTDMGAFGANTPMYFALADFTYAYAGLADGLAATNPAIVCWADAVTDYTPGANVDAQWKNAAHALGPAEMGDGFNGSTNVVSLGDGGHITLTFPLPITDGPGPDFAVFENAFTEEFLELAFVEVSSDGTNFFRFPNHAFATNPVLGYSDEGGTEADALGGLAGKHLQGHGTPFDLHSLVGTPGLDVRRVTHVRLVDIPGDGSTLDSYSHPIYDPFPTFGSGGFDVNGVGVLNALVEIGTAPNETPPALPGFTTQLEYKASLLDADWLPATDRSAPGFYRWRLSR
;
A
#
# COMPACT_ATOMS: atom_id res chain seq x y z
N MET A 1 33.41 15.41 -54.54
CA MET A 1 32.67 15.73 -53.30
C MET A 1 32.51 14.45 -52.48
N ARG A 2 33.34 14.25 -51.45
CA ARG A 2 33.28 13.10 -50.53
C ARG A 2 32.27 13.45 -49.43
N ARG A 3 31.12 12.78 -49.40
CA ARG A 3 30.14 12.93 -48.31
C ARG A 3 30.51 11.97 -47.19
N TRP A 4 30.84 12.54 -46.03
CA TRP A 4 31.05 11.80 -44.79
C TRP A 4 29.68 11.60 -44.14
N LEU A 5 29.28 10.35 -43.93
CA LEU A 5 28.15 9.98 -43.09
C LEU A 5 28.65 9.92 -41.64
N PHE A 6 28.34 10.92 -40.84
CA PHE A 6 28.40 10.80 -39.39
C PHE A 6 27.20 9.97 -38.95
N GLY A 7 27.44 8.71 -38.59
CA GLY A 7 26.46 7.90 -37.86
C GLY A 7 26.36 8.44 -36.44
N LEU A 8 25.20 8.99 -36.08
CA LEU A 8 24.86 9.30 -34.71
C LEU A 8 24.65 7.97 -33.98
N LEU A 9 25.65 7.55 -33.19
CA LEU A 9 25.50 6.41 -32.28
C LEU A 9 24.75 6.93 -31.04
N VAL A 10 23.42 6.84 -31.04
CA VAL A 10 22.62 7.06 -29.83
C VAL A 10 22.79 5.83 -28.96
N LEU A 11 23.72 5.90 -28.00
CA LEU A 11 23.78 4.96 -26.89
C LEU A 11 22.57 5.24 -26.00
N TRP A 12 21.51 4.45 -26.16
CA TRP A 12 20.50 4.29 -25.11
C TRP A 12 21.18 3.58 -23.94
N VAL A 13 21.64 4.35 -22.96
CA VAL A 13 21.90 3.79 -21.64
C VAL A 13 20.53 3.52 -21.04
N ALA A 14 20.07 2.28 -21.13
CA ALA A 14 18.92 1.84 -20.36
C ALA A 14 19.30 1.98 -18.87
N ARG A 15 18.72 2.98 -18.21
CA ARG A 15 18.72 3.04 -16.74
C ARG A 15 17.83 1.88 -16.29
N ALA A 16 18.44 0.84 -15.73
CA ALA A 16 17.71 -0.25 -15.11
C ALA A 16 17.69 0.02 -13.60
N TRP A 17 16.63 0.66 -13.12
CA TRP A 17 16.27 0.64 -11.70
C TRP A 17 14.96 -0.12 -11.57
N ALA A 18 14.94 -1.11 -10.69
CA ALA A 18 13.72 -1.80 -10.35
C ALA A 18 13.09 -1.06 -9.16
N ALA A 19 12.16 -0.15 -9.44
CA ALA A 19 11.29 0.47 -8.44
C ALA A 19 10.24 -0.51 -7.87
N GLN A 20 10.45 -1.80 -8.11
CA GLN A 20 9.58 -2.88 -7.72
C GLN A 20 10.42 -3.94 -7.02
N THR A 21 9.80 -4.63 -6.07
CA THR A 21 10.43 -5.77 -5.41
C THR A 21 9.77 -7.07 -5.83
N ILE A 22 10.53 -8.15 -5.78
CA ILE A 22 10.07 -9.51 -5.99
C ILE A 22 10.13 -10.21 -4.64
N VAL A 23 8.98 -10.67 -4.15
CA VAL A 23 8.89 -11.44 -2.91
C VAL A 23 9.74 -12.70 -3.02
N SER A 24 10.57 -12.94 -2.01
CA SER A 24 11.46 -14.09 -1.93
C SER A 24 11.36 -14.84 -0.60
N PHE A 25 11.20 -16.16 -0.67
CA PHE A 25 11.25 -17.04 0.50
C PHE A 25 12.58 -17.79 0.63
N ALA A 26 13.55 -17.51 -0.25
CA ALA A 26 14.75 -18.35 -0.42
C ALA A 26 15.57 -18.52 0.88
N THR A 27 15.64 -17.48 1.71
CA THR A 27 16.39 -17.48 2.99
C THR A 27 15.83 -18.45 4.03
N ASN A 28 14.60 -18.96 3.83
CA ASN A 28 13.95 -19.90 4.74
C ASN A 28 14.30 -21.37 4.44
N PHE A 29 15.02 -21.64 3.36
CA PHE A 29 15.35 -22.99 2.91
C PHE A 29 16.85 -23.20 2.79
N THR A 30 17.31 -24.39 3.15
CA THR A 30 18.73 -24.77 3.07
C THR A 30 19.02 -25.72 1.92
N ALA A 31 17.99 -26.35 1.35
CA ALA A 31 18.10 -27.31 0.27
C ALA A 31 16.80 -27.39 -0.57
N PRO A 32 16.87 -27.87 -1.82
CA PRO A 32 15.68 -28.22 -2.60
C PRO A 32 14.85 -29.34 -1.94
N GLY A 33 13.56 -29.42 -2.26
CA GLY A 33 12.67 -30.47 -1.75
C GLY A 33 12.15 -30.24 -0.32
N GLN A 34 12.31 -29.04 0.22
CA GLN A 34 11.83 -28.64 1.54
C GLN A 34 10.50 -27.88 1.42
N PHE A 35 9.70 -27.90 2.49
CA PHE A 35 8.51 -27.07 2.61
C PHE A 35 8.31 -26.59 4.06
N ILE A 36 7.56 -25.51 4.22
CA ILE A 36 7.12 -24.92 5.50
C ILE A 36 5.62 -24.72 5.40
N ASN A 37 4.84 -25.34 6.29
CA ASN A 37 3.38 -25.24 6.30
C ASN A 37 2.81 -24.99 7.70
N ASP A 38 3.67 -24.74 8.68
CA ASP A 38 3.34 -24.66 10.10
C ASP A 38 3.37 -23.24 10.68
N ARG A 39 3.66 -22.25 9.83
CA ARG A 39 3.76 -20.84 10.22
C ARG A 39 3.63 -19.92 9.02
N PRO A 40 3.21 -18.65 9.23
CA PRO A 40 3.25 -17.63 8.19
C PRO A 40 4.70 -17.21 7.90
N LEU A 41 4.93 -16.62 6.73
CA LEU A 41 6.19 -15.93 6.40
C LEU A 41 5.87 -14.52 5.90
N ALA A 42 6.86 -13.63 6.03
CA ALA A 42 6.83 -12.30 5.45
C ALA A 42 8.13 -12.04 4.69
N ASP A 43 8.03 -11.19 3.69
CA ASP A 43 9.19 -10.58 3.01
C ASP A 43 8.95 -9.08 2.88
N GLY A 44 9.70 -8.30 3.66
CA GLY A 44 9.39 -6.89 3.91
C GLY A 44 7.92 -6.71 4.34
N PRO A 45 7.15 -5.84 3.68
CA PRO A 45 5.75 -5.57 4.01
C PRO A 45 4.78 -6.67 3.53
N ALA A 46 5.21 -7.66 2.76
CA ALA A 46 4.31 -8.68 2.21
C ALA A 46 4.19 -9.86 3.18
N PHE A 47 3.07 -9.98 3.88
CA PHE A 47 2.77 -11.04 4.83
C PHE A 47 1.87 -12.13 4.21
N PHE A 48 2.32 -13.38 4.26
CA PHE A 48 1.60 -14.54 3.74
C PHE A 48 1.03 -15.34 4.91
N GLY A 49 -0.30 -15.24 5.09
CA GLY A 49 -1.00 -15.89 6.19
C GLY A 49 -0.97 -17.42 6.11
N ASN A 50 -0.76 -18.07 7.25
CA ASN A 50 -0.86 -19.51 7.41
C ASN A 50 -1.63 -19.79 8.71
N THR A 51 -2.57 -20.72 8.64
CA THR A 51 -3.19 -21.31 9.81
C THR A 51 -2.70 -22.73 9.92
N PHE A 52 -2.13 -23.10 11.06
CA PHE A 52 -1.67 -24.46 11.34
C PHE A 52 -2.32 -24.99 12.62
N THR A 53 -2.69 -26.26 12.62
CA THR A 53 -3.23 -26.94 13.80
C THR A 53 -2.62 -28.32 13.93
N ASP A 54 -2.08 -28.62 15.12
CA ASP A 54 -1.69 -29.96 15.55
C ASP A 54 -2.81 -30.55 16.43
N TRP A 55 -3.46 -31.59 15.91
CA TRP A 55 -4.54 -32.31 16.60
C TRP A 55 -4.01 -33.39 17.56
N GLY A 56 -2.70 -33.57 17.63
CA GLY A 56 -2.03 -34.62 18.38
C GLY A 56 -1.97 -35.94 17.62
N GLY A 57 -1.09 -36.85 18.07
CA GLY A 57 -0.95 -38.18 17.46
C GLY A 57 -0.38 -38.18 16.04
N GLY A 58 0.25 -37.09 15.61
CA GLY A 58 0.80 -36.92 14.25
C GLY A 58 -0.20 -36.42 13.22
N PHE A 59 -1.41 -36.02 13.63
CA PHE A 59 -2.42 -35.44 12.75
C PHE A 59 -2.32 -33.91 12.77
N THR A 60 -1.93 -33.33 11.64
CA THR A 60 -1.83 -31.89 11.46
C THR A 60 -2.67 -31.43 10.28
N SER A 61 -3.13 -30.19 10.33
CA SER A 61 -3.80 -29.51 9.22
C SER A 61 -3.26 -28.11 9.07
N TRP A 62 -3.30 -27.59 7.84
CA TRP A 62 -2.94 -26.21 7.56
C TRP A 62 -3.89 -25.61 6.52
N ALA A 63 -3.97 -24.28 6.48
CA ALA A 63 -4.72 -23.49 5.50
C ALA A 63 -3.99 -22.16 5.24
N GLY A 64 -4.39 -21.44 4.18
CA GLY A 64 -3.68 -20.24 3.74
C GLY A 64 -2.49 -20.62 2.86
N PHE A 65 -1.28 -20.17 3.21
CA PHE A 65 -0.06 -20.45 2.46
C PHE A 65 0.87 -21.45 3.15
N ALA A 66 1.44 -22.34 2.36
CA ALA A 66 2.68 -23.05 2.64
C ALA A 66 3.76 -22.50 1.69
N PHE A 67 5.03 -22.78 1.99
CA PHE A 67 6.18 -22.32 1.22
C PHE A 67 7.01 -23.53 0.84
N SER A 68 7.54 -23.58 -0.38
CA SER A 68 8.06 -24.81 -0.96
C SER A 68 9.22 -24.60 -1.92
N THR A 69 10.15 -25.56 -1.91
CA THR A 69 11.15 -25.82 -2.95
C THR A 69 10.97 -27.20 -3.57
N VAL A 70 9.83 -27.86 -3.33
CA VAL A 70 9.51 -29.19 -3.85
C VAL A 70 9.28 -29.13 -5.36
N SER A 71 9.79 -30.12 -6.10
CA SER A 71 9.76 -30.11 -7.57
C SER A 71 9.35 -31.46 -8.18
N ASN A 72 8.73 -32.33 -7.38
CA ASN A 72 8.23 -33.61 -7.86
C ASN A 72 6.97 -33.40 -8.71
N THR A 73 7.11 -33.46 -10.03
CA THR A 73 6.02 -33.24 -11.00
C THR A 73 5.28 -34.51 -11.41
N THR A 74 5.59 -35.66 -10.81
CA THR A 74 5.05 -36.96 -11.25
C THR A 74 4.13 -37.62 -10.24
N ASP A 75 4.18 -37.22 -8.97
CA ASP A 75 3.34 -37.75 -7.91
C ASP A 75 2.02 -36.95 -7.77
N GLY A 76 0.91 -37.58 -8.12
CA GLY A 76 -0.43 -37.00 -8.02
C GLY A 76 -1.15 -37.30 -6.70
N SER A 77 -0.42 -37.68 -5.64
CA SER A 77 -0.99 -37.95 -4.33
C SER A 77 -1.02 -36.73 -3.42
N PHE A 78 -1.88 -36.76 -2.40
CA PHE A 78 -1.99 -35.73 -1.36
C PHE A 78 -0.66 -35.43 -0.64
N GLY A 79 0.23 -36.41 -0.53
CA GLY A 79 1.56 -36.22 0.07
C GLY A 79 2.44 -35.23 -0.71
N ASN A 80 2.13 -35.00 -1.99
CA ASN A 80 2.85 -34.10 -2.89
C ASN A 80 2.14 -32.75 -3.09
N GLN A 81 1.25 -32.35 -2.18
CA GLN A 81 0.49 -31.09 -2.25
C GLN A 81 1.38 -29.83 -2.34
N TYR A 82 2.64 -29.91 -1.90
CA TYR A 82 3.57 -28.77 -1.91
C TYR A 82 4.33 -28.60 -3.22
N ALA A 83 4.17 -29.49 -4.20
CA ALA A 83 4.88 -29.40 -5.48
C ALA A 83 4.06 -28.62 -6.52
N ALA A 84 4.64 -27.60 -7.14
CA ALA A 84 4.12 -26.99 -8.36
C ALA A 84 4.19 -27.97 -9.55
N ALA A 85 3.29 -27.85 -10.52
CA ALA A 85 3.22 -28.72 -11.69
C ALA A 85 4.42 -28.59 -12.66
N ALA A 86 5.26 -27.57 -12.47
CA ALA A 86 6.60 -27.45 -13.03
C ALA A 86 7.58 -26.97 -11.95
N PRO A 87 8.86 -27.39 -12.01
CA PRO A 87 9.89 -26.86 -11.12
C PRO A 87 10.00 -25.33 -11.25
N HIS A 88 10.39 -24.67 -10.16
CA HIS A 88 10.70 -23.25 -10.13
C HIS A 88 12.13 -23.06 -9.60
N SER A 89 12.85 -22.04 -10.07
CA SER A 89 14.22 -21.77 -9.63
C SER A 89 14.26 -21.16 -8.23
N ASN A 90 13.26 -20.37 -7.87
CA ASN A 90 13.10 -19.77 -6.56
C ASN A 90 12.14 -20.60 -5.69
N ALA A 91 12.26 -20.45 -4.37
CA ALA A 91 11.20 -20.89 -3.46
C ALA A 91 9.89 -20.16 -3.78
N TYR A 92 8.76 -20.84 -3.62
CA TYR A 92 7.45 -20.34 -3.99
C TYR A 92 6.42 -20.66 -2.90
N ALA A 93 5.25 -20.03 -2.98
CA ALA A 93 4.13 -20.29 -2.10
C ALA A 93 3.15 -21.29 -2.72
N VAL A 94 2.56 -22.14 -1.90
CA VAL A 94 1.41 -22.99 -2.24
C VAL A 94 0.25 -22.53 -1.41
N ALA A 95 -0.82 -22.09 -2.06
CA ALA A 95 -2.04 -21.68 -1.41
C ALA A 95 -3.03 -22.84 -1.35
N TYR A 96 -3.70 -22.99 -0.21
CA TYR A 96 -4.82 -23.89 0.00
C TYR A 96 -6.08 -23.08 0.29
N ASP A 97 -7.06 -23.17 -0.61
CA ASP A 97 -8.37 -22.53 -0.46
C ASP A 97 -9.42 -23.57 -0.06
N ASP A 98 -9.85 -23.52 1.20
CA ASP A 98 -10.78 -24.48 1.78
C ASP A 98 -12.01 -23.77 2.38
N PRO A 99 -13.15 -24.46 2.50
CA PRO A 99 -14.40 -23.83 2.96
C PRO A 99 -14.48 -23.59 4.47
N TRP A 100 -13.50 -24.03 5.25
CA TRP A 100 -13.50 -23.94 6.72
C TRP A 100 -12.62 -22.81 7.25
N ASN A 101 -11.68 -22.31 6.44
CA ASN A 101 -10.75 -21.25 6.81
C ASN A 101 -10.96 -19.99 5.95
N PRO A 102 -10.46 -18.81 6.38
CA PRO A 102 -10.33 -17.67 5.49
C PRO A 102 -9.51 -18.04 4.25
N PRO A 103 -9.78 -17.41 3.09
CA PRO A 103 -9.02 -17.69 1.89
C PRO A 103 -7.54 -17.33 2.09
N PRO A 104 -6.61 -17.92 1.31
CA PRO A 104 -5.21 -17.54 1.33
C PRO A 104 -5.08 -16.06 0.91
N VAL A 105 -4.59 -15.24 1.84
CA VAL A 105 -4.47 -13.78 1.70
C VAL A 105 -3.03 -13.34 1.91
N ILE A 106 -2.52 -12.57 0.96
CA ILE A 106 -1.31 -11.76 1.12
C ILE A 106 -1.77 -10.42 1.70
N ALA A 107 -1.25 -10.03 2.87
CA ALA A 107 -1.52 -8.74 3.50
C ALA A 107 -0.29 -7.84 3.40
N PHE A 108 -0.52 -6.52 3.30
CA PHE A 108 0.53 -5.51 3.23
C PHE A 108 0.35 -4.46 4.31
N ASP A 109 1.42 -4.17 5.05
CA ASP A 109 1.40 -3.15 6.13
C ASP A 109 1.24 -1.72 5.57
N ILE A 110 1.61 -1.51 4.31
CA ILE A 110 1.39 -0.29 3.54
C ILE A 110 0.74 -0.72 2.22
N PRO A 111 -0.31 -0.03 1.73
CA PRO A 111 -0.87 -0.32 0.43
C PRO A 111 0.20 -0.31 -0.68
N ILE A 112 0.12 -1.31 -1.56
CA ILE A 112 1.04 -1.50 -2.68
C ILE A 112 0.32 -1.35 -4.02
N HIS A 113 1.12 -1.25 -5.07
CA HIS A 113 0.71 -1.37 -6.46
C HIS A 113 1.20 -2.72 -6.99
N PRO A 114 0.32 -3.73 -7.14
CA PRO A 114 0.71 -5.02 -7.71
C PRO A 114 1.24 -4.85 -9.14
N ARG A 115 2.32 -5.54 -9.49
CA ARG A 115 2.88 -5.51 -10.86
C ARG A 115 2.66 -6.82 -11.58
N SER A 116 3.05 -7.94 -10.96
CA SER A 116 2.85 -9.25 -11.57
C SER A 116 2.91 -10.38 -10.55
N VAL A 117 2.48 -11.56 -10.98
CA VAL A 117 2.61 -12.79 -10.20
C VAL A 117 2.74 -13.99 -11.12
N GLN A 118 3.63 -14.94 -10.82
CA GLN A 118 3.64 -16.23 -11.52
C GLN A 118 2.69 -17.21 -10.83
N ILE A 119 1.83 -17.85 -11.62
CA ILE A 119 0.85 -18.83 -11.14
C ILE A 119 1.07 -20.16 -11.83
N ASN A 120 0.81 -21.26 -11.11
CA ASN A 120 0.72 -22.60 -11.66
C ASN A 120 -0.27 -23.45 -10.86
N ASN A 121 -0.69 -24.59 -11.42
CA ASN A 121 -1.28 -25.65 -10.60
C ASN A 121 -0.22 -26.26 -9.67
N THR A 122 -0.67 -26.85 -8.57
CA THR A 122 0.13 -27.90 -7.93
C THR A 122 0.13 -29.17 -8.79
N THR A 123 1.15 -30.00 -8.64
CA THR A 123 1.22 -31.32 -9.30
C THR A 123 0.03 -32.18 -8.88
N TYR A 124 -0.33 -32.13 -7.60
CA TYR A 124 -1.48 -32.85 -7.08
C TYR A 124 -2.79 -32.45 -7.80
N ALA A 125 -3.08 -31.14 -7.90
CA ALA A 125 -4.27 -30.66 -8.60
C ALA A 125 -4.24 -31.02 -10.10
N ALA A 126 -3.15 -30.72 -10.80
CA ALA A 126 -3.04 -30.95 -12.25
C ALA A 126 -3.20 -32.43 -12.63
N LEU A 127 -2.57 -33.33 -11.86
CA LEU A 127 -2.67 -34.77 -12.12
C LEU A 127 -4.04 -35.32 -11.75
N THR A 128 -4.68 -34.79 -10.72
CA THR A 128 -6.06 -35.16 -10.36
C THR A 128 -7.06 -34.73 -11.44
N ILE A 129 -6.92 -33.51 -11.98
CA ILE A 129 -7.74 -33.02 -13.10
C ILE A 129 -7.58 -33.93 -14.32
N ARG A 130 -6.34 -34.35 -14.63
CA ARG A 130 -6.04 -35.19 -15.80
C ARG A 130 -6.51 -36.63 -15.66
N ASN A 131 -6.25 -37.24 -14.51
CA ASN A 131 -6.34 -38.70 -14.33
C ASN A 131 -7.53 -39.12 -13.45
N GLY A 132 -8.13 -38.19 -12.71
CA GLY A 132 -8.96 -38.50 -11.55
C GLY A 132 -8.14 -38.97 -10.35
N SER A 133 -8.84 -39.24 -9.27
CA SER A 133 -8.32 -39.81 -8.02
C SER A 133 -9.33 -40.79 -7.43
N GLY A 134 -9.14 -41.24 -6.19
CA GLY A 134 -10.16 -41.99 -5.46
C GLY A 134 -11.42 -41.17 -5.11
N PHE A 135 -11.32 -39.84 -5.16
CA PHE A 135 -12.39 -38.91 -4.76
C PHE A 135 -12.86 -38.00 -5.91
N SER A 136 -12.00 -37.78 -6.89
CA SER A 136 -12.21 -36.85 -8.01
C SER A 136 -12.31 -37.61 -9.32
N ARG A 137 -13.17 -37.17 -10.23
CA ARG A 137 -13.17 -37.71 -11.60
C ARG A 137 -12.19 -36.92 -12.47
N PRO A 138 -11.67 -37.50 -13.56
CA PRO A 138 -10.99 -36.69 -14.57
C PRO A 138 -11.96 -35.65 -15.16
N PHE A 139 -11.41 -34.49 -15.54
CA PHE A 139 -12.19 -33.46 -16.23
C PHE A 139 -12.61 -33.92 -17.62
N THR A 140 -13.76 -33.41 -18.04
CA THR A 140 -14.48 -33.70 -19.28
C THR A 140 -14.99 -32.39 -19.90
N ASP A 141 -15.61 -32.47 -21.08
CA ASP A 141 -16.14 -31.31 -21.80
C ASP A 141 -17.06 -30.46 -20.90
N GLY A 142 -16.79 -29.16 -20.84
CA GLY A 142 -17.49 -28.19 -20.00
C GLY A 142 -16.86 -27.93 -18.62
N ASP A 143 -15.92 -28.75 -18.16
CA ASP A 143 -15.27 -28.55 -16.87
C ASP A 143 -14.27 -27.39 -16.86
N TYR A 144 -14.05 -26.82 -15.69
CA TYR A 144 -13.05 -25.79 -15.45
C TYR A 144 -12.55 -25.80 -14.00
N PHE A 145 -11.36 -25.23 -13.83
CA PHE A 145 -10.74 -24.90 -12.55
C PHE A 145 -10.16 -23.49 -12.63
N VAL A 146 -10.67 -22.57 -11.81
CA VAL A 146 -10.42 -21.13 -11.93
C VAL A 146 -9.86 -20.58 -10.62
N LEU A 147 -8.77 -19.81 -10.72
CA LEU A 147 -8.28 -18.93 -9.67
C LEU A 147 -8.90 -17.55 -9.82
N THR A 148 -9.43 -17.00 -8.74
CA THR A 148 -9.85 -15.59 -8.64
C THR A 148 -8.91 -14.87 -7.70
N LEU A 149 -8.23 -13.84 -8.19
CA LEU A 149 -7.45 -12.92 -7.38
C LEU A 149 -8.29 -11.68 -7.06
N THR A 150 -8.56 -11.43 -5.78
CA THR A 150 -9.34 -10.28 -5.31
C THR A 150 -8.45 -9.35 -4.51
N ALA A 151 -8.29 -8.12 -4.98
CA ALA A 151 -7.52 -7.08 -4.30
C ALA A 151 -8.46 -6.18 -3.48
N ARG A 152 -8.05 -5.83 -2.25
CA ARG A 152 -8.81 -4.94 -1.36
C ARG A 152 -7.94 -3.84 -0.78
N ASP A 153 -8.56 -2.71 -0.46
CA ASP A 153 -7.92 -1.60 0.25
C ASP A 153 -7.90 -1.81 1.78
N LEU A 154 -7.41 -0.82 2.51
CA LEU A 154 -7.28 -0.84 3.97
C LEU A 154 -8.62 -1.04 4.69
N GLU A 155 -9.71 -0.54 4.11
CA GLU A 155 -11.06 -0.67 4.64
C GLU A 155 -11.78 -1.93 4.12
N ASN A 156 -11.03 -2.87 3.55
CA ASN A 156 -11.48 -4.18 3.09
C ASN A 156 -12.49 -4.12 1.92
N ARG A 157 -12.56 -2.99 1.19
CA ARG A 157 -13.38 -2.84 -0.02
C ARG A 157 -12.67 -3.47 -1.20
N ILE A 158 -13.41 -4.12 -2.09
CA ILE A 158 -12.84 -4.71 -3.32
C ILE A 158 -12.50 -3.57 -4.28
N VAL A 159 -11.23 -3.47 -4.66
CA VAL A 159 -10.73 -2.44 -5.59
C VAL A 159 -10.34 -3.01 -6.96
N ALA A 160 -10.05 -4.31 -7.02
CA ALA A 160 -9.81 -5.02 -8.28
C ALA A 160 -10.09 -6.52 -8.15
N THR A 161 -10.42 -7.18 -9.25
CA THR A 161 -10.61 -8.64 -9.31
C THR A 161 -10.23 -9.17 -10.69
N THR A 162 -9.55 -10.31 -10.75
CA THR A 162 -9.25 -11.01 -12.00
C THR A 162 -9.36 -12.52 -11.85
N ASN A 163 -9.76 -13.18 -12.94
CA ASN A 163 -9.93 -14.63 -13.02
C ASN A 163 -8.89 -15.23 -13.96
N HIS A 164 -8.29 -16.34 -13.54
CA HIS A 164 -7.31 -17.08 -14.33
C HIS A 164 -7.68 -18.57 -14.37
N TYR A 165 -7.81 -19.14 -15.56
CA TYR A 165 -8.10 -20.57 -15.72
C TYR A 165 -6.83 -21.38 -15.47
N LEU A 166 -6.87 -22.22 -14.44
CA LEU A 166 -5.86 -23.26 -14.18
C LEU A 166 -6.17 -24.54 -14.97
N ALA A 167 -7.44 -24.76 -15.32
CA ALA A 167 -7.87 -25.72 -16.34
C ALA A 167 -9.14 -25.22 -17.04
N ASP A 168 -9.27 -25.47 -18.34
CA ASP A 168 -10.45 -25.11 -19.14
C ASP A 168 -10.73 -26.20 -20.19
N PHE A 169 -11.86 -26.89 -20.02
CA PHE A 169 -12.37 -27.93 -20.92
C PHE A 169 -13.65 -27.50 -21.62
N ARG A 170 -14.03 -26.22 -21.54
CA ARG A 170 -15.20 -25.69 -22.25
C ARG A 170 -14.88 -25.44 -23.72
N ASP A 171 -15.92 -25.38 -24.54
CA ASP A 171 -15.82 -25.03 -25.96
C ASP A 171 -14.81 -25.90 -26.75
N GLY A 172 -14.71 -27.18 -26.40
CA GLY A 172 -13.78 -28.13 -27.04
C GLY A 172 -12.31 -28.00 -26.64
N LYS A 173 -12.00 -27.23 -25.59
CA LYS A 173 -10.65 -27.17 -25.01
C LYS A 173 -10.37 -28.41 -24.14
N SER A 174 -9.10 -28.62 -23.84
CA SER A 174 -8.62 -29.65 -22.89
C SER A 174 -7.40 -29.15 -22.14
N PHE A 175 -7.43 -27.89 -21.72
CA PHE A 175 -6.29 -27.19 -21.17
C PHE A 175 -6.13 -27.51 -19.68
N ILE A 176 -4.90 -27.83 -19.28
CA ILE A 176 -4.46 -27.91 -17.88
C ILE A 176 -3.14 -27.15 -17.81
N GLN A 177 -3.08 -26.10 -16.97
CA GLN A 177 -1.84 -25.35 -16.78
C GLN A 177 -0.84 -26.18 -15.98
N THR A 178 0.29 -26.51 -16.58
CA THR A 178 1.42 -27.14 -15.88
C THR A 178 2.68 -26.29 -15.88
N ASN A 179 2.70 -25.20 -16.64
CA ASN A 179 3.81 -24.25 -16.70
C ASN A 179 3.49 -23.00 -15.87
N TRP A 180 4.54 -22.37 -15.34
CA TRP A 180 4.43 -21.06 -14.72
C TRP A 180 3.96 -20.02 -15.73
N THR A 181 2.91 -19.29 -15.39
CA THR A 181 2.33 -18.22 -16.21
C THR A 181 2.35 -16.93 -15.41
N THR A 182 2.98 -15.89 -15.96
CA THR A 182 2.97 -14.56 -15.37
C THR A 182 1.64 -13.88 -15.67
N LEU A 183 0.92 -13.50 -14.62
CA LEU A 183 -0.24 -12.62 -14.71
C LEU A 183 0.22 -11.18 -14.51
N ASP A 184 -0.20 -10.31 -15.43
CA ASP A 184 -0.03 -8.86 -15.29
C ASP A 184 -1.08 -8.31 -14.33
N LEU A 185 -0.62 -7.66 -13.27
CA LEU A 185 -1.44 -7.03 -12.24
C LEU A 185 -1.27 -5.51 -12.22
N SER A 186 -0.46 -4.94 -13.12
CA SER A 186 -0.12 -3.50 -13.16
C SER A 186 -1.30 -2.56 -13.46
N TRP A 187 -2.46 -3.13 -13.80
CA TRP A 187 -3.72 -2.40 -13.97
C TRP A 187 -4.51 -2.25 -12.66
N MET A 188 -4.13 -2.97 -11.59
CA MET A 188 -4.73 -2.81 -10.26
C MET A 188 -4.34 -1.46 -9.66
N PRO A 189 -5.20 -0.83 -8.84
CA PRO A 189 -4.87 0.47 -8.27
C PRO A 189 -3.71 0.39 -7.27
N PRO A 190 -3.00 1.50 -7.01
CA PRO A 190 -1.85 1.56 -6.09
C PRO A 190 -2.26 1.62 -4.60
N SER A 191 -3.45 1.12 -4.27
CA SER A 191 -4.06 1.17 -2.94
C SER A 191 -4.42 -0.23 -2.42
N VAL A 192 -3.70 -1.27 -2.86
CA VAL A 192 -3.98 -2.66 -2.49
C VAL A 192 -3.33 -2.98 -1.15
N ALA A 193 -4.14 -3.21 -0.13
CA ALA A 193 -3.70 -3.65 1.20
C ALA A 193 -3.77 -5.17 1.38
N THR A 194 -4.64 -5.86 0.62
CA THR A 194 -4.66 -7.33 0.60
C THR A 194 -4.92 -7.88 -0.79
N LEU A 195 -4.34 -9.06 -1.08
CA LEU A 195 -4.60 -9.84 -2.29
C LEU A 195 -4.97 -11.27 -1.88
N ALA A 196 -6.24 -11.64 -2.08
CA ALA A 196 -6.78 -12.96 -1.76
C ALA A 196 -6.90 -13.83 -3.01
N GLY A 197 -6.54 -15.11 -2.91
CA GLY A 197 -6.74 -16.10 -3.98
C GLY A 197 -7.81 -17.12 -3.61
N THR A 198 -8.90 -17.22 -4.39
CA THR A 198 -9.92 -18.26 -4.21
C THR A 198 -10.03 -19.13 -5.45
N LEU A 199 -10.43 -20.37 -5.28
CA LEU A 199 -10.53 -21.37 -6.33
C LEU A 199 -11.98 -21.81 -6.54
N GLU A 200 -12.34 -22.03 -7.80
CA GLU A 200 -13.62 -22.59 -8.20
C GLU A 200 -13.41 -23.79 -9.12
N THR A 201 -14.15 -24.87 -8.90
CA THR A 201 -14.12 -26.07 -9.75
C THR A 201 -15.54 -26.55 -10.08
N THR A 202 -15.63 -27.27 -11.18
CA THR A 202 -16.85 -27.96 -11.64
C THR A 202 -16.96 -29.39 -11.12
N ASP A 203 -15.86 -30.01 -10.69
CA ASP A 203 -15.87 -31.34 -10.07
C ASP A 203 -16.26 -31.23 -8.60
N MET A 204 -17.57 -31.19 -8.38
CA MET A 204 -18.21 -31.05 -7.08
C MET A 204 -18.83 -32.38 -6.63
N GLY A 205 -18.59 -32.75 -5.37
CA GLY A 205 -19.23 -33.87 -4.68
C GLY A 205 -20.22 -33.40 -3.61
N ALA A 206 -20.77 -34.34 -2.85
CA ALA A 206 -21.74 -34.06 -1.79
C ALA A 206 -21.17 -33.23 -0.63
N PHE A 207 -19.84 -33.16 -0.50
CA PHE A 207 -19.14 -32.49 0.60
C PHE A 207 -18.32 -31.27 0.17
N GLY A 208 -18.46 -30.81 -1.08
CA GLY A 208 -17.70 -29.70 -1.64
C GLY A 208 -16.91 -30.11 -2.88
N ALA A 209 -15.87 -29.33 -3.19
CA ALA A 209 -14.97 -29.60 -4.31
C ALA A 209 -14.26 -30.95 -4.13
N ASN A 210 -14.31 -31.80 -5.15
CA ASN A 210 -13.49 -33.02 -5.20
C ASN A 210 -12.09 -32.72 -5.76
N THR A 211 -11.95 -31.67 -6.57
CA THR A 211 -10.64 -31.22 -7.07
C THR A 211 -9.79 -30.71 -5.90
N PRO A 212 -8.50 -31.07 -5.82
CA PRO A 212 -7.60 -30.48 -4.83
C PRO A 212 -7.51 -28.96 -5.00
N MET A 213 -7.99 -28.21 -4.01
CA MET A 213 -8.10 -26.74 -4.06
C MET A 213 -6.77 -26.06 -3.72
N TYR A 214 -5.71 -26.41 -4.46
CA TYR A 214 -4.37 -25.87 -4.28
C TYR A 214 -3.84 -25.22 -5.55
N PHE A 215 -3.23 -24.05 -5.42
CA PHE A 215 -2.46 -23.41 -6.49
C PHE A 215 -1.07 -23.00 -6.00
N ALA A 216 -0.12 -22.86 -6.92
CA ALA A 216 1.23 -22.41 -6.65
C ALA A 216 1.41 -20.97 -7.17
N LEU A 217 2.13 -20.16 -6.40
CA LEU A 217 2.40 -18.75 -6.65
C LEU A 217 3.89 -18.46 -6.43
N ALA A 218 4.53 -17.78 -7.37
CA ALA A 218 5.94 -17.40 -7.28
C ALA A 218 6.16 -15.99 -7.81
N ASP A 219 7.32 -15.42 -7.49
CA ASP A 219 7.83 -14.14 -7.99
C ASP A 219 6.78 -13.01 -7.98
N PHE A 220 6.02 -12.91 -6.88
CA PHE A 220 5.06 -11.82 -6.70
C PHE A 220 5.81 -10.49 -6.67
N THR A 221 5.48 -9.62 -7.62
CA THR A 221 6.16 -8.35 -7.84
C THR A 221 5.22 -7.21 -7.54
N TYR A 222 5.67 -6.23 -6.76
CA TYR A 222 4.91 -5.02 -6.44
C TYR A 222 5.80 -3.78 -6.34
N ALA A 223 5.17 -2.62 -6.45
CA ALA A 223 5.75 -1.29 -6.25
C ALA A 223 4.79 -0.48 -5.36
N TYR A 224 4.96 0.84 -5.32
CA TYR A 224 4.06 1.79 -4.66
C TYR A 224 3.39 2.74 -5.66
N ALA A 225 2.55 3.65 -5.16
CA ALA A 225 2.00 4.75 -5.94
C ALA A 225 3.13 5.59 -6.56
N GLY A 226 3.02 5.90 -7.86
CA GLY A 226 3.98 6.72 -8.59
C GLY A 226 3.64 8.20 -8.59
N LEU A 227 4.40 9.00 -9.32
CA LEU A 227 4.27 10.48 -9.33
C LEU A 227 2.90 11.00 -9.74
N ALA A 228 2.18 10.27 -10.60
CA ALA A 228 0.87 10.68 -11.11
C ALA A 228 -0.29 10.38 -10.13
N ASP A 229 -0.03 9.64 -9.06
CA ASP A 229 -1.06 9.16 -8.11
C ASP A 229 -1.27 10.10 -6.91
N GLY A 230 -0.61 11.27 -6.91
CA GLY A 230 -0.68 12.25 -5.83
C GLY A 230 -1.99 13.03 -5.74
N LEU A 231 -2.26 13.61 -4.58
CA LEU A 231 -3.45 14.43 -4.34
C LEU A 231 -3.19 15.88 -4.77
N ALA A 232 -3.86 16.36 -5.83
CA ALA A 232 -3.74 17.75 -6.24
C ALA A 232 -4.10 18.75 -5.10
N ALA A 233 -3.34 19.84 -4.94
CA ALA A 233 -3.59 20.88 -3.94
C ALA A 233 -4.92 21.60 -4.15
N THR A 234 -5.46 21.56 -5.37
CA THR A 234 -6.78 22.08 -5.75
C THR A 234 -7.90 21.06 -5.54
N ASN A 235 -7.59 19.85 -5.06
CA ASN A 235 -8.58 18.80 -4.90
C ASN A 235 -9.68 19.27 -3.94
N PRO A 236 -10.95 19.29 -4.40
CA PRO A 236 -12.06 19.73 -3.56
C PRO A 236 -12.31 18.81 -2.37
N ALA A 237 -11.70 17.64 -2.25
CA ALA A 237 -11.81 16.84 -1.03
C ALA A 237 -11.06 17.46 0.17
N ILE A 238 -10.10 18.36 -0.08
CA ILE A 238 -9.38 19.04 1.01
C ILE A 238 -10.35 20.00 1.73
N VAL A 239 -10.57 19.75 3.02
CA VAL A 239 -11.50 20.51 3.86
C VAL A 239 -10.81 21.66 4.59
N CYS A 240 -9.59 21.46 5.09
CA CYS A 240 -8.78 22.50 5.69
C CYS A 240 -7.29 22.21 5.50
N TRP A 241 -6.46 23.15 5.93
CA TRP A 241 -5.01 23.06 5.90
C TRP A 241 -4.47 23.26 7.30
N ALA A 242 -3.21 22.87 7.54
CA ALA A 242 -2.49 23.25 8.74
C ALA A 242 -2.58 24.77 8.99
N ASP A 243 -2.85 25.17 10.22
CA ASP A 243 -3.11 26.58 10.59
C ASP A 243 -2.21 27.12 11.71
N ALA A 244 -1.44 26.26 12.37
CA ALA A 244 -0.38 26.67 13.28
C ALA A 244 0.80 25.69 13.32
N VAL A 245 1.96 26.24 13.69
CA VAL A 245 3.20 25.50 13.96
C VAL A 245 3.40 25.47 15.47
N THR A 246 3.50 24.28 16.06
CA THR A 246 3.74 24.12 17.51
C THR A 246 5.21 23.87 17.82
N ASP A 247 5.96 23.32 16.87
CA ASP A 247 7.39 23.08 17.00
C ASP A 247 8.06 23.14 15.62
N TYR A 248 9.25 23.73 15.55
CA TYR A 248 10.07 23.75 14.34
C TYR A 248 11.54 23.83 14.77
N THR A 249 12.30 22.81 14.41
CA THR A 249 13.73 22.75 14.64
C THR A 249 14.41 22.43 13.30
N PRO A 250 14.96 23.44 12.60
CA PRO A 250 15.67 23.17 11.36
C PRO A 250 16.96 22.39 11.62
N GLY A 251 17.25 21.47 10.72
CA GLY A 251 18.50 20.74 10.64
C GLY A 251 19.66 21.62 10.14
N ALA A 252 20.74 20.94 9.74
CA ALA A 252 21.87 21.61 9.10
C ALA A 252 21.50 22.12 7.70
N ASN A 253 22.41 22.86 7.05
CA ASN A 253 22.34 23.17 5.62
C ASN A 253 21.14 24.01 5.13
N VAL A 254 20.44 24.70 6.04
CA VAL A 254 19.36 25.65 5.72
C VAL A 254 19.78 27.10 5.97
N ASP A 255 19.65 27.93 4.95
CA ASP A 255 19.83 29.39 5.00
C ASP A 255 18.64 30.09 5.65
N ALA A 256 18.89 31.26 6.26
CA ALA A 256 17.89 31.98 7.04
C ALA A 256 16.58 32.30 6.27
N GLN A 257 16.65 32.48 4.94
CA GLN A 257 15.49 32.79 4.11
C GLN A 257 14.48 31.63 4.04
N TRP A 258 14.91 30.39 4.23
CA TRP A 258 14.09 29.17 4.14
C TRP A 258 13.55 28.69 5.49
N LYS A 259 13.80 29.42 6.58
CA LYS A 259 13.44 29.04 7.96
C LYS A 259 12.11 29.62 8.46
N ASN A 260 11.33 30.24 7.58
CA ASN A 260 10.06 30.81 8.00
C ASN A 260 8.97 29.72 8.09
N ALA A 261 8.82 29.13 9.28
CA ALA A 261 7.85 28.06 9.53
C ALA A 261 6.40 28.40 9.19
N ALA A 262 6.04 29.69 9.13
CA ALA A 262 4.70 30.11 8.70
C ALA A 262 4.38 29.73 7.24
N HIS A 263 5.39 29.44 6.42
CA HIS A 263 5.20 28.98 5.04
C HIS A 263 4.68 27.53 4.94
N ALA A 264 4.69 26.75 6.03
CA ALA A 264 4.02 25.44 6.07
C ALA A 264 2.49 25.53 6.27
N LEU A 265 1.95 26.73 6.45
CA LEU A 265 0.55 26.95 6.82
C LEU A 265 -0.29 27.37 5.61
N GLY A 266 -1.55 26.93 5.60
CA GLY A 266 -2.48 27.24 4.53
C GLY A 266 -2.31 26.36 3.28
N PRO A 267 -2.99 26.72 2.18
CA PRO A 267 -2.93 25.97 0.94
C PRO A 267 -1.55 25.89 0.33
N ALA A 268 -1.18 24.69 -0.12
CA ALA A 268 0.04 24.48 -0.89
C ALA A 268 0.05 25.36 -2.13
N GLU A 269 1.13 26.11 -2.30
CA GLU A 269 1.30 26.99 -3.45
C GLU A 269 1.97 26.21 -4.58
N MET A 270 1.39 26.32 -5.77
CA MET A 270 2.13 25.96 -6.97
C MET A 270 3.08 27.11 -7.26
N GLY A 271 4.36 26.79 -7.45
CA GLY A 271 5.34 27.73 -7.97
C GLY A 271 5.00 28.22 -9.38
N ASP A 272 5.97 28.83 -10.03
CA ASP A 272 5.86 29.19 -11.45
C ASP A 272 5.97 27.98 -12.41
N GLY A 273 6.04 26.75 -11.87
CA GLY A 273 6.22 25.51 -12.63
C GLY A 273 7.66 25.23 -13.05
N PHE A 274 8.60 26.15 -12.82
CA PHE A 274 10.01 26.04 -13.26
C PHE A 274 11.01 26.16 -12.11
N ASN A 275 10.76 27.04 -11.13
CA ASN A 275 11.63 27.33 -9.99
C ASN A 275 10.98 26.98 -8.65
N GLY A 276 9.73 26.54 -8.68
CA GLY A 276 9.00 26.18 -7.50
C GLY A 276 8.31 27.26 -6.72
N SER A 277 7.67 26.84 -5.63
CA SER A 277 7.20 27.76 -4.62
C SER A 277 8.42 28.30 -3.86
N THR A 278 8.50 29.62 -3.74
CA THR A 278 9.46 30.25 -2.80
C THR A 278 8.82 30.46 -1.43
N ASN A 279 7.53 30.13 -1.29
CA ASN A 279 6.76 30.21 -0.06
C ASN A 279 6.70 28.83 0.61
N VAL A 280 7.88 28.27 0.92
CA VAL A 280 8.05 26.99 1.63
C VAL A 280 8.93 27.17 2.85
N VAL A 281 8.90 26.18 3.75
CA VAL A 281 9.88 26.07 4.84
C VAL A 281 10.68 24.79 4.68
N SER A 282 11.99 24.93 4.61
CA SER A 282 12.91 23.80 4.53
C SER A 282 13.16 23.22 5.91
N LEU A 283 13.15 21.89 6.03
CA LEU A 283 13.45 21.22 7.28
C LEU A 283 14.94 21.17 7.59
N GLY A 284 15.83 21.13 6.59
CA GLY A 284 17.25 20.92 6.81
C GLY A 284 17.59 19.50 7.21
N ASP A 285 18.84 19.11 6.99
CA ASP A 285 19.33 17.76 7.27
C ASP A 285 19.01 17.34 8.70
N GLY A 286 18.06 16.42 8.85
CA GLY A 286 17.58 15.85 10.10
C GLY A 286 16.71 16.77 10.97
N GLY A 287 16.18 17.87 10.41
CA GLY A 287 15.25 18.76 11.08
C GLY A 287 13.80 18.26 11.10
N HIS A 288 12.92 19.00 11.78
CA HIS A 288 11.51 18.65 11.87
C HIS A 288 10.59 19.85 12.08
N ILE A 289 9.32 19.67 11.72
CA ILE A 289 8.22 20.60 12.03
C ILE A 289 7.02 19.83 12.55
N THR A 290 6.30 20.42 13.51
CA THR A 290 5.00 19.91 14.01
C THR A 290 3.92 20.94 13.74
N LEU A 291 2.87 20.50 13.05
CA LEU A 291 1.74 21.30 12.59
C LEU A 291 0.46 20.87 13.29
N THR A 292 -0.42 21.84 13.53
CA THR A 292 -1.80 21.63 14.02
C THR A 292 -2.81 22.12 13.00
N PHE A 293 -4.08 21.77 13.23
CA PHE A 293 -5.18 21.98 12.30
C PHE A 293 -6.38 22.62 13.00
N PRO A 294 -7.24 23.33 12.24
CA PRO A 294 -8.47 23.94 12.79
C PRO A 294 -9.41 22.93 13.46
N LEU A 295 -9.44 21.70 12.94
CA LEU A 295 -10.14 20.55 13.49
C LEU A 295 -9.18 19.35 13.51
N PRO A 296 -9.30 18.42 14.48
CA PRO A 296 -8.54 17.18 14.45
C PRO A 296 -8.80 16.42 13.15
N ILE A 297 -7.81 15.66 12.66
CA ILE A 297 -7.93 14.71 11.56
C ILE A 297 -8.54 13.42 12.13
N THR A 298 -9.45 12.79 11.41
CA THR A 298 -10.07 11.50 11.78
C THR A 298 -9.84 10.49 10.68
N ASP A 299 -9.60 9.24 11.06
CA ASP A 299 -9.69 8.06 10.19
C ASP A 299 -11.10 8.00 9.56
N GLY A 300 -11.15 8.23 8.25
CA GLY A 300 -12.32 8.16 7.40
C GLY A 300 -12.06 7.27 6.19
N PRO A 301 -12.98 7.22 5.21
CA PRO A 301 -12.73 6.45 3.99
C PRO A 301 -11.60 7.05 3.16
N GLY A 302 -10.61 6.20 2.83
CA GLY A 302 -9.41 6.53 2.09
C GLY A 302 -8.45 7.42 2.88
N PRO A 303 -7.47 8.04 2.20
CA PRO A 303 -6.54 8.95 2.84
C PRO A 303 -7.23 10.09 3.60
N ASP A 304 -6.68 10.45 4.76
CA ASP A 304 -7.25 11.45 5.67
C ASP A 304 -6.55 12.81 5.59
N PHE A 305 -5.31 12.83 5.11
CA PHE A 305 -4.58 14.04 4.81
C PHE A 305 -3.53 13.78 3.73
N ALA A 306 -2.97 14.85 3.17
CA ALA A 306 -1.84 14.77 2.27
C ALA A 306 -0.76 15.79 2.65
N VAL A 307 0.50 15.38 2.52
CA VAL A 307 1.67 16.22 2.77
C VAL A 307 2.22 16.71 1.44
N PHE A 308 2.35 18.03 1.31
CA PHE A 308 2.79 18.69 0.10
C PHE A 308 4.24 19.12 0.26
N GLU A 309 5.03 18.76 -0.74
CA GLU A 309 6.43 19.09 -0.88
C GLU A 309 6.57 19.99 -2.14
N ASN A 310 7.77 20.49 -2.38
CA ASN A 310 8.11 21.41 -3.46
C ASN A 310 8.93 20.74 -4.58
N ALA A 311 8.75 19.46 -4.89
CA ALA A 311 9.56 18.79 -5.91
C ALA A 311 9.29 19.32 -7.33
N PHE A 312 10.36 19.48 -8.11
CA PHE A 312 10.28 19.99 -9.50
C PHE A 312 10.61 18.94 -10.54
N THR A 313 11.38 17.92 -10.18
CA THR A 313 11.81 16.84 -11.08
C THR A 313 11.50 15.50 -10.46
N GLU A 314 11.40 14.48 -11.32
CA GLU A 314 11.08 13.12 -10.91
C GLU A 314 12.28 12.47 -10.18
N GLU A 315 13.49 12.93 -10.49
CA GLU A 315 14.74 12.40 -10.00
C GLU A 315 15.22 13.03 -8.68
N PHE A 316 14.75 14.25 -8.37
CA PHE A 316 15.09 14.99 -7.15
C PHE A 316 13.86 15.08 -6.26
N LEU A 317 13.68 14.07 -5.41
CA LEU A 317 12.57 13.99 -4.45
C LEU A 317 13.17 14.05 -3.05
N GLU A 318 12.86 15.11 -2.30
CA GLU A 318 13.27 15.25 -0.89
C GLU A 318 12.22 14.61 0.00
N LEU A 319 12.64 13.76 0.93
CA LEU A 319 11.74 12.85 1.63
C LEU A 319 11.62 13.20 3.11
N ALA A 320 10.43 12.93 3.66
CA ALA A 320 10.21 13.06 5.10
C ALA A 320 9.43 11.88 5.64
N PHE A 321 9.78 11.50 6.88
CA PHE A 321 8.89 10.70 7.69
C PHE A 321 7.67 11.52 8.09
N VAL A 322 6.53 10.85 8.13
CA VAL A 322 5.28 11.42 8.64
C VAL A 322 4.93 10.74 9.95
N GLU A 323 4.72 11.55 10.98
CA GLU A 323 4.29 11.11 12.30
C GLU A 323 3.02 11.85 12.70
N VAL A 324 2.14 11.20 13.45
CA VAL A 324 0.89 11.78 13.94
C VAL A 324 0.80 11.68 15.45
N SER A 325 0.09 12.62 16.06
CA SER A 325 -0.20 12.61 17.49
C SER A 325 -1.64 13.02 17.77
N SER A 326 -2.25 12.37 18.76
CA SER A 326 -3.56 12.75 19.29
C SER A 326 -3.46 13.69 20.52
N ASP A 327 -2.29 13.74 21.19
CA ASP A 327 -2.07 14.45 22.44
C ASP A 327 -0.99 15.55 22.37
N GLY A 328 -0.28 15.67 21.25
CA GLY A 328 0.79 16.65 21.04
C GLY A 328 2.13 16.30 21.70
N THR A 329 2.25 15.12 22.32
CA THR A 329 3.44 14.68 23.04
C THR A 329 3.97 13.34 22.53
N ASN A 330 3.09 12.36 22.27
CA ASN A 330 3.43 11.05 21.75
C ASN A 330 3.19 11.02 20.24
N PHE A 331 4.24 10.74 19.47
CA PHE A 331 4.20 10.74 18.01
C PHE A 331 4.41 9.33 17.47
N PHE A 332 3.60 8.98 16.49
CA PHE A 332 3.55 7.65 15.89
C PHE A 332 3.79 7.77 14.40
N ARG A 333 4.83 7.10 13.93
CA ARG A 333 5.28 7.16 12.53
C ARG A 333 4.48 6.20 11.67
N PHE A 334 4.14 6.64 10.46
CA PHE A 334 3.63 5.75 9.42
C PHE A 334 4.67 4.68 9.04
N PRO A 335 4.27 3.41 8.87
CA PRO A 335 5.15 2.43 8.26
C PRO A 335 5.62 2.94 6.90
N ASN A 336 6.89 2.71 6.59
CA ASN A 336 7.54 3.19 5.38
C ASN A 336 8.51 2.16 4.83
N HIS A 337 8.76 2.23 3.51
CA HIS A 337 9.61 1.31 2.79
C HIS A 337 10.30 2.01 1.62
N ALA A 338 11.59 1.73 1.42
CA ALA A 338 12.35 2.20 0.27
C ALA A 338 13.02 1.03 -0.47
N PHE A 339 12.75 0.91 -1.77
CA PHE A 339 13.49 0.02 -2.68
C PHE A 339 14.70 0.69 -3.34
N ALA A 340 14.86 2.00 -3.16
CA ALA A 340 15.97 2.76 -3.72
C ALA A 340 17.29 2.29 -3.11
N THR A 341 18.20 1.76 -3.93
CA THR A 341 19.50 1.23 -3.46
C THR A 341 20.67 2.17 -3.70
N ASN A 342 20.47 3.25 -4.45
CA ASN A 342 21.55 4.12 -4.89
C ASN A 342 21.47 5.46 -4.16
N PRO A 343 22.61 6.01 -3.69
CA PRO A 343 22.67 7.39 -3.23
C PRO A 343 22.23 8.36 -4.34
N VAL A 344 21.44 9.36 -3.97
CA VAL A 344 21.03 10.47 -4.84
C VAL A 344 22.00 11.61 -4.62
N LEU A 345 22.76 12.02 -5.64
CA LEU A 345 23.69 13.13 -5.48
C LEU A 345 22.94 14.46 -5.39
N GLY A 346 23.27 15.26 -4.38
CA GLY A 346 22.67 16.57 -4.15
C GLY A 346 22.69 17.47 -5.40
N TYR A 347 21.55 18.09 -5.69
CA TYR A 347 21.27 18.97 -6.82
C TYR A 347 21.63 18.37 -8.20
N SER A 348 21.34 17.08 -8.40
CA SER A 348 21.58 16.38 -9.66
C SER A 348 20.54 15.28 -9.92
N ASP A 349 20.46 14.84 -11.18
CA ASP A 349 19.64 13.69 -11.59
C ASP A 349 20.42 12.36 -11.50
N GLU A 350 21.64 12.37 -10.92
CA GLU A 350 22.48 11.18 -10.75
C GLU A 350 22.05 10.39 -9.52
N GLY A 351 21.71 9.12 -9.73
CA GLY A 351 21.20 8.27 -8.65
C GLY A 351 19.76 8.58 -8.24
N GLY A 352 19.06 9.41 -9.03
CA GLY A 352 17.70 9.89 -8.82
C GLY A 352 16.67 8.91 -8.25
N THR A 353 15.64 9.48 -7.66
CA THR A 353 14.62 8.72 -6.93
C THR A 353 13.56 8.18 -7.87
N GLU A 354 13.07 6.96 -7.61
CA GLU A 354 11.90 6.40 -8.30
C GLU A 354 10.71 6.45 -7.34
N ALA A 355 9.68 7.25 -7.62
CA ALA A 355 8.59 7.46 -6.66
C ALA A 355 7.83 6.17 -6.30
N ASP A 356 7.67 5.24 -7.24
CA ASP A 356 7.04 3.94 -6.97
C ASP A 356 7.96 2.96 -6.23
N ALA A 357 9.22 3.32 -5.98
CA ALA A 357 10.11 2.62 -5.05
C ALA A 357 9.84 2.98 -3.58
N LEU A 358 8.98 3.96 -3.31
CA LEU A 358 8.80 4.57 -1.99
C LEU A 358 7.36 4.42 -1.48
N GLY A 359 7.21 3.79 -0.32
CA GLY A 359 5.96 3.64 0.41
C GLY A 359 6.00 4.38 1.75
N GLY A 360 4.92 5.06 2.11
CA GLY A 360 4.76 5.67 3.45
C GLY A 360 5.69 6.86 3.77
N LEU A 361 6.29 7.48 2.76
CA LEU A 361 7.14 8.68 2.88
C LEU A 361 6.48 9.86 2.17
N ALA A 362 6.58 11.06 2.73
CA ALA A 362 6.19 12.29 2.05
C ALA A 362 7.22 12.67 0.98
N GLY A 363 6.85 13.54 0.03
CA GLY A 363 7.80 14.14 -0.93
C GLY A 363 8.01 13.38 -2.23
N LYS A 364 7.29 12.28 -2.43
CA LYS A 364 7.40 11.48 -3.67
C LYS A 364 6.53 11.95 -4.83
N HIS A 365 5.89 13.12 -4.72
CA HIS A 365 5.04 13.69 -5.76
C HIS A 365 5.50 15.11 -6.08
N LEU A 366 5.39 15.51 -7.34
CA LEU A 366 5.78 16.84 -7.78
C LEU A 366 4.90 17.93 -7.16
N GLN A 367 5.44 19.14 -7.07
CA GLN A 367 4.75 20.32 -6.59
C GLN A 367 3.31 20.45 -7.12
N GLY A 368 2.43 20.93 -6.25
CA GLY A 368 1.00 20.96 -6.52
C GLY A 368 0.28 19.62 -6.31
N HIS A 369 1.00 18.54 -6.02
CA HIS A 369 0.43 17.26 -5.60
C HIS A 369 1.06 16.81 -4.28
N GLY A 370 0.24 16.40 -3.32
CA GLY A 370 0.67 15.92 -2.01
C GLY A 370 0.64 14.40 -1.94
N THR A 371 1.52 13.82 -1.14
CA THR A 371 1.46 12.39 -0.81
C THR A 371 0.31 12.13 0.16
N PRO A 372 -0.67 11.29 -0.21
CA PRO A 372 -1.78 10.94 0.68
C PRO A 372 -1.35 9.98 1.81
N PHE A 373 -1.92 10.17 3.00
CA PHE A 373 -1.73 9.33 4.18
C PHE A 373 -3.07 8.94 4.77
N ASP A 374 -3.21 7.65 5.08
CA ASP A 374 -4.44 7.02 5.57
C ASP A 374 -4.23 6.53 7.01
N LEU A 375 -4.88 7.17 7.97
CA LEU A 375 -4.77 6.86 9.40
C LEU A 375 -5.27 5.45 9.73
N HIS A 376 -6.02 4.81 8.83
CA HIS A 376 -6.44 3.42 9.00
C HIS A 376 -5.24 2.48 9.18
N SER A 377 -4.11 2.80 8.53
CA SER A 377 -2.85 2.05 8.68
C SER A 377 -2.27 2.05 10.10
N LEU A 378 -2.74 2.97 10.97
CA LEU A 378 -2.31 3.11 12.35
C LEU A 378 -3.37 2.64 13.37
N VAL A 379 -4.49 2.07 12.91
CA VAL A 379 -5.55 1.54 13.77
C VAL A 379 -4.98 0.49 14.72
N GLY A 380 -5.33 0.60 16.01
CA GLY A 380 -4.86 -0.32 17.05
C GLY A 380 -3.51 0.05 17.66
N THR A 381 -2.84 1.10 17.19
CA THR A 381 -1.59 1.60 17.79
C THR A 381 -1.83 2.07 19.24
N PRO A 382 -1.18 1.46 20.25
CA PRO A 382 -1.39 1.84 21.64
C PRO A 382 -1.00 3.30 21.90
N GLY A 383 -1.92 4.08 22.46
CA GLY A 383 -1.69 5.49 22.80
C GLY A 383 -2.00 6.49 21.69
N LEU A 384 -2.46 6.03 20.51
CA LEU A 384 -2.92 6.88 19.43
C LEU A 384 -4.45 6.76 19.28
N ASP A 385 -5.18 7.88 19.33
CA ASP A 385 -6.56 7.93 18.85
C ASP A 385 -6.61 8.44 17.40
N VAL A 386 -6.66 7.51 16.44
CA VAL A 386 -6.73 7.81 15.00
C VAL A 386 -8.01 8.56 14.61
N ARG A 387 -9.04 8.60 15.48
CA ARG A 387 -10.25 9.40 15.24
C ARG A 387 -10.07 10.87 15.60
N ARG A 388 -8.96 11.22 16.28
CA ARG A 388 -8.72 12.57 16.81
C ARG A 388 -7.21 12.89 16.79
N VAL A 389 -6.60 12.80 15.61
CA VAL A 389 -5.24 13.25 15.39
C VAL A 389 -5.20 14.77 15.38
N THR A 390 -4.44 15.37 16.27
CA THR A 390 -4.38 16.83 16.45
C THR A 390 -3.10 17.44 15.88
N HIS A 391 -2.05 16.62 15.71
CA HIS A 391 -0.76 17.06 15.20
C HIS A 391 -0.25 16.12 14.11
N VAL A 392 0.38 16.71 13.10
CA VAL A 392 1.24 16.02 12.13
C VAL A 392 2.64 16.56 12.31
N ARG A 393 3.62 15.66 12.45
CA ARG A 393 5.04 16.01 12.45
C ARG A 393 5.71 15.45 11.20
N LEU A 394 6.47 16.30 10.54
CA LEU A 394 7.32 15.93 9.42
C LEU A 394 8.77 15.95 9.91
N VAL A 395 9.50 14.88 9.65
CA VAL A 395 10.91 14.73 10.03
C VAL A 395 11.71 14.47 8.77
N ASP A 396 12.68 15.33 8.52
CA ASP A 396 13.59 15.23 7.39
C ASP A 396 14.41 13.93 7.40
N ILE A 397 14.75 13.46 6.20
CA ILE A 397 15.66 12.34 5.99
C ILE A 397 16.94 12.92 5.39
N PRO A 398 18.11 12.83 6.04
CA PRO A 398 19.36 13.37 5.49
C PRO A 398 19.89 12.72 4.20
N GLY A 399 19.23 11.69 3.67
CA GLY A 399 19.59 11.09 2.37
C GLY A 399 20.86 10.28 2.21
N ASP A 400 21.75 10.24 3.20
CA ASP A 400 23.05 9.56 3.09
C ASP A 400 23.00 8.03 3.24
N GLY A 401 21.81 7.45 3.39
CA GLY A 401 21.58 6.02 3.63
C GLY A 401 21.78 5.57 5.08
N SER A 402 22.15 6.47 6.01
CA SER A 402 22.25 6.14 7.43
C SER A 402 20.89 6.02 8.12
N THR A 403 19.88 6.68 7.56
CA THR A 403 18.49 6.59 8.00
C THR A 403 17.84 5.36 7.36
N LEU A 404 17.23 4.52 8.19
CA LEU A 404 16.62 3.28 7.76
C LEU A 404 15.09 3.37 7.75
N ASP A 405 14.48 2.64 6.84
CA ASP A 405 13.04 2.45 6.79
C ASP A 405 12.52 1.47 7.86
N SER A 406 11.22 1.16 7.82
CA SER A 406 10.60 0.24 8.79
C SER A 406 11.10 -1.20 8.71
N TYR A 407 11.81 -1.56 7.64
CA TYR A 407 12.32 -2.89 7.32
C TYR A 407 13.86 -2.93 7.30
N SER A 408 14.51 -1.90 7.83
CA SER A 408 15.98 -1.77 7.91
C SER A 408 16.68 -1.61 6.56
N HIS A 409 16.00 -1.14 5.52
CA HIS A 409 16.64 -0.71 4.28
C HIS A 409 17.08 0.76 4.39
N PRO A 410 18.24 1.12 3.82
CA PRO A 410 18.68 2.50 3.77
C PRO A 410 17.73 3.34 2.92
N ILE A 411 17.42 4.55 3.39
CA ILE A 411 16.68 5.54 2.62
C ILE A 411 17.69 6.54 2.06
N TYR A 412 17.62 6.73 0.74
CA TYR A 412 18.36 7.75 0.03
C TYR A 412 17.41 8.79 -0.51
N ASP A 413 17.81 10.05 -0.35
CA ASP A 413 17.27 11.23 -1.01
C ASP A 413 18.46 12.19 -1.26
N PRO A 414 18.27 13.36 -1.89
CA PRO A 414 19.39 14.18 -2.31
C PRO A 414 20.37 14.55 -1.19
N PHE A 415 21.64 14.14 -1.33
CA PHE A 415 22.68 14.44 -0.36
C PHE A 415 24.09 14.55 -0.99
N PRO A 416 24.99 15.41 -0.49
CA PRO A 416 24.76 16.47 0.48
C PRO A 416 24.07 17.69 -0.16
N THR A 417 23.20 18.34 0.60
CA THR A 417 22.50 19.56 0.21
C THR A 417 23.07 20.80 0.93
N PHE A 418 22.73 21.99 0.45
CA PHE A 418 23.16 23.27 1.01
C PHE A 418 22.19 24.39 0.64
N GLY A 419 21.98 25.36 1.53
CA GLY A 419 21.10 26.50 1.29
C GLY A 419 19.64 26.17 1.58
N SER A 420 19.01 25.29 0.82
CA SER A 420 17.63 24.81 1.01
C SER A 420 17.59 23.29 1.17
N GLY A 421 18.49 22.74 1.99
CA GLY A 421 18.62 21.29 2.08
C GLY A 421 17.46 20.62 2.81
N GLY A 422 17.09 19.42 2.38
CA GLY A 422 16.10 18.61 3.06
C GLY A 422 14.68 19.05 2.75
N PHE A 423 13.71 18.28 3.24
CA PHE A 423 12.30 18.39 2.84
C PHE A 423 11.74 19.82 2.88
N ASP A 424 11.23 20.29 1.74
CA ASP A 424 10.60 21.59 1.60
C ASP A 424 9.09 21.50 1.86
N VAL A 425 8.67 21.83 3.09
CA VAL A 425 7.26 21.77 3.48
C VAL A 425 6.47 22.87 2.78
N ASN A 426 5.54 22.45 1.92
CA ASN A 426 4.61 23.30 1.19
C ASN A 426 3.16 23.09 1.67
N GLY A 427 2.97 22.55 2.88
CA GLY A 427 1.67 22.46 3.55
C GLY A 427 1.16 21.04 3.77
N VAL A 428 0.13 20.94 4.62
CA VAL A 428 -0.58 19.68 4.90
C VAL A 428 -2.08 19.93 4.77
N GLY A 429 -2.70 19.26 3.80
CA GLY A 429 -4.13 19.36 3.51
C GLY A 429 -4.91 18.21 4.15
N VAL A 430 -5.96 18.52 4.90
CA VAL A 430 -6.83 17.54 5.56
C VAL A 430 -7.99 17.16 4.63
N LEU A 431 -8.22 15.87 4.46
CA LEU A 431 -9.33 15.28 3.71
C LEU A 431 -10.49 14.89 4.64
N ASN A 432 -10.16 14.23 5.77
CA ASN A 432 -11.13 13.78 6.76
C ASN A 432 -10.89 14.50 8.08
N ALA A 433 -11.68 15.54 8.36
CA ALA A 433 -11.65 16.27 9.62
C ALA A 433 -12.70 15.72 10.60
N LEU A 434 -12.32 15.52 11.86
CA LEU A 434 -13.22 15.27 12.97
C LEU A 434 -14.03 16.54 13.24
N VAL A 435 -15.22 16.59 12.69
CA VAL A 435 -16.26 17.49 13.19
C VAL A 435 -16.84 16.83 14.44
N GLU A 436 -16.35 17.21 15.62
CA GLU A 436 -16.80 16.61 16.89
C GLU A 436 -18.33 16.60 16.96
N ILE A 437 -18.90 15.40 17.05
CA ILE A 437 -20.31 15.16 17.28
C ILE A 437 -20.53 15.26 18.80
N GLY A 438 -20.54 16.49 19.28
CA GLY A 438 -21.00 16.87 20.59
C GLY A 438 -21.56 18.26 20.44
N THR A 439 -22.87 18.42 20.61
CA THR A 439 -23.45 19.73 20.84
C THR A 439 -24.43 19.56 21.97
N ALA A 440 -24.18 20.19 23.11
CA ALA A 440 -25.31 20.86 23.70
C ALA A 440 -25.88 21.77 22.59
N PRO A 441 -27.18 21.77 22.30
CA PRO A 441 -27.73 22.50 21.16
C PRO A 441 -27.47 24.02 21.20
N ASN A 442 -26.88 24.52 22.30
CA ASN A 442 -26.43 25.90 22.52
C ASN A 442 -24.92 26.13 22.26
N GLU A 443 -24.17 25.13 21.83
CA GLU A 443 -22.74 25.29 21.52
C GLU A 443 -22.53 26.09 20.23
N THR A 444 -21.39 26.79 20.18
CA THR A 444 -20.95 27.51 19.00
C THR A 444 -20.63 26.50 17.89
N PRO A 445 -21.11 26.69 16.66
CA PRO A 445 -20.75 25.81 15.56
C PRO A 445 -19.23 25.80 15.33
N PRO A 446 -18.61 24.63 15.04
CA PRO A 446 -17.27 24.60 14.51
C PRO A 446 -17.23 25.44 13.24
N ALA A 447 -16.30 26.38 13.17
CA ALA A 447 -16.12 27.24 12.02
C ALA A 447 -15.00 26.65 11.15
N LEU A 448 -15.32 26.37 9.89
CA LEU A 448 -14.32 25.99 8.89
C LEU A 448 -14.42 26.98 7.72
N PRO A 449 -13.33 27.68 7.35
CA PRO A 449 -13.36 28.62 6.23
C PRO A 449 -13.88 27.95 4.94
N GLY A 450 -14.85 28.58 4.28
CA GLY A 450 -15.45 28.06 3.05
C GLY A 450 -16.55 27.00 3.24
N PHE A 451 -16.94 26.69 4.47
CA PHE A 451 -18.06 25.79 4.77
C PHE A 451 -19.12 26.48 5.62
N THR A 452 -20.38 26.16 5.35
CA THR A 452 -21.51 26.48 6.22
C THR A 452 -21.73 25.33 7.19
N THR A 453 -21.72 25.63 8.49
CA THR A 453 -22.02 24.65 9.54
C THR A 453 -23.53 24.61 9.79
N GLN A 454 -24.14 23.45 9.58
CA GLN A 454 -25.56 23.22 9.85
C GLN A 454 -25.73 22.29 11.04
N LEU A 455 -26.62 22.65 11.96
CA LEU A 455 -27.01 21.75 13.05
C LEU A 455 -28.04 20.77 12.50
N GLU A 456 -27.80 19.49 12.68
CA GLU A 456 -28.76 18.43 12.38
C GLU A 456 -29.20 17.73 13.67
N TYR A 457 -30.42 17.20 13.68
CA TYR A 457 -31.10 16.59 14.81
C TYR A 457 -31.73 15.26 14.39
N LYS A 458 -31.75 14.31 15.34
CA LYS A 458 -32.65 13.15 15.31
C LYS A 458 -33.18 12.85 16.71
N ALA A 459 -34.42 12.36 16.79
CA ALA A 459 -35.08 12.11 18.07
C ALA A 459 -34.57 10.84 18.75
N SER A 460 -34.15 9.85 17.96
CA SER A 460 -33.65 8.57 18.44
C SER A 460 -32.43 8.08 17.65
N LEU A 461 -31.66 7.16 18.24
CA LEU A 461 -30.55 6.52 17.52
C LEU A 461 -31.02 5.66 16.33
N LEU A 462 -32.29 5.21 16.34
CA LEU A 462 -32.87 4.32 15.34
C LEU A 462 -33.48 5.07 14.14
N ASP A 463 -33.59 6.39 14.21
CA ASP A 463 -34.10 7.19 13.10
C ASP A 463 -33.10 7.14 11.93
N ALA A 464 -33.62 6.91 10.71
CA ALA A 464 -32.79 6.70 9.52
C ALA A 464 -32.07 7.99 9.07
N ASP A 465 -32.72 9.14 9.21
CA ASP A 465 -32.26 10.40 8.64
C ASP A 465 -31.99 11.45 9.71
N TRP A 466 -30.93 12.22 9.48
CA TRP A 466 -30.64 13.45 10.20
C TRP A 466 -31.39 14.62 9.55
N LEU A 467 -32.12 15.39 10.35
CA LEU A 467 -32.92 16.53 9.88
C LEU A 467 -32.29 17.85 10.31
N PRO A 468 -32.42 18.95 9.53
CA PRO A 468 -31.99 20.27 10.00
C PRO A 468 -32.65 20.64 11.33
N ALA A 469 -31.83 20.97 12.34
CA ALA A 469 -32.29 21.36 13.66
C ALA A 469 -32.73 22.83 13.66
N THR A 470 -34.04 23.04 13.57
CA THR A 470 -34.65 24.38 13.69
C THR A 470 -34.98 24.75 15.15
N ASP A 471 -35.13 23.75 16.02
CA ASP A 471 -35.35 23.91 17.46
C ASP A 471 -34.24 23.22 18.27
N ARG A 472 -33.55 24.03 19.07
CA ARG A 472 -32.42 23.67 19.93
C ARG A 472 -32.84 23.22 21.34
N SER A 473 -34.14 23.10 21.60
CA SER A 473 -34.66 22.70 22.92
C SER A 473 -35.18 21.26 22.99
N ALA A 474 -35.24 20.56 21.86
CA ALA A 474 -35.77 19.21 21.77
C ALA A 474 -34.79 18.16 22.35
N PRO A 475 -35.24 17.21 23.20
CA PRO A 475 -34.41 16.10 23.62
C PRO A 475 -34.11 15.18 22.42
N GLY A 476 -32.85 14.87 22.20
CA GLY A 476 -32.43 13.99 21.11
C GLY A 476 -30.93 14.09 20.86
N PHE A 477 -30.50 13.64 19.69
CA PHE A 477 -29.11 13.66 19.27
C PHE A 477 -28.93 14.81 18.28
N TYR A 478 -27.88 15.60 18.50
CA TYR A 478 -27.51 16.71 17.64
C TYR A 478 -26.12 16.48 17.06
N ARG A 479 -25.89 16.91 15.82
CA ARG A 479 -24.56 16.94 15.20
C ARG A 479 -24.38 18.19 14.36
N TRP A 480 -23.14 18.63 14.23
CA TRP A 480 -22.77 19.59 13.21
C TRP A 480 -22.43 18.88 11.91
N ARG A 481 -22.94 19.39 10.80
CA ARG A 481 -22.56 19.00 9.44
C ARG A 481 -21.94 20.18 8.73
N LEU A 482 -20.84 19.94 8.01
CA LEU A 482 -20.27 20.92 7.10
C LEU A 482 -20.87 20.73 5.71
N SER A 483 -21.36 21.81 5.11
CA SER A 483 -21.81 21.87 3.71
C SER A 483 -21.09 23.00 3.00
N ARG A 484 -20.64 22.78 1.77
CA ARG A 484 -20.08 23.84 0.92
C ARG A 484 -21.16 24.74 0.34
#